data_AF-A0A943R832-F1
#
_entry.id   AF-A0A943R832-F1
#
_cell.length_a   1.000
_cell.length_b   1.000
_cell.length_c   1.000
_cell.angle_alpha   90.00
_cell.angle_beta   90.00
_cell.angle_gamma   90.00
#
_symmetry.space_group_name_H-M   'P 1'
#
loop_
_entity.id
_entity.type
_entity.pdbx_description
1 polymer ?
#
loop_
_entity_poly.entity_id
_entity_poly.type
_entity_poly.pdbx_seq_one_letter_code
_entity_poly.pdbx_strand_id
1 'polypeptide(L)'
;AGSLVTPDILTTYTKPDCEIYDSARMTLEEVLQVLITAERAGKNVVRLHTGDPCLYGAIREQMDALDSAGVSYEVVPGVSSFCGAAAALQAEYTLPGVSQSVVITRMAGRTPVPEKESISSFASHGATMVVFLSTSYLEALRTQLLEGGYSEETPAAIVYKATWPDEKVVHGTVGILPEMAAKNGITKTALILIGNFLGKAYERSKLYAPDFSHGYRTAQKKGPSNAD
;
A
#
# COMPACT_ATOMS: atom_id res chain seq x y z
N ALA A 1 11.93 12.96 1.60
CA ALA A 1 11.18 12.04 2.48
C ALA A 1 12.17 11.17 3.26
N GLY A 2 12.77 11.70 4.32
CA GLY A 2 13.69 10.93 5.16
C GLY A 2 12.97 9.91 6.04
N SER A 3 13.05 8.64 5.63
CA SER A 3 12.85 7.43 6.46
C SER A 3 12.63 6.21 5.56
N LEU A 4 11.95 6.40 4.42
CA LEU A 4 11.44 5.30 3.60
C LEU A 4 11.94 5.29 2.14
N VAL A 5 12.75 6.26 1.72
CA VAL A 5 13.54 6.15 0.48
C VAL A 5 14.88 5.52 0.84
N THR A 6 15.27 4.46 0.15
CA THR A 6 16.55 3.78 0.40
C THR A 6 17.72 4.70 0.03
N PRO A 7 18.75 4.83 0.90
CA PRO A 7 19.90 5.69 0.61
C PRO A 7 20.62 5.35 -0.70
N ASP A 8 20.62 4.06 -1.08
CA ASP A 8 21.27 3.56 -2.28
C ASP A 8 20.74 4.19 -3.57
N ILE A 9 19.45 4.60 -3.60
CA ILE A 9 18.89 5.30 -4.76
C ILE A 9 19.60 6.65 -4.96
N LEU A 10 19.88 7.34 -3.85
CA LEU A 10 20.53 8.65 -3.89
C LEU A 10 22.00 8.53 -4.30
N THR A 11 22.71 7.48 -3.87
CA THR A 11 24.13 7.31 -4.23
C THR A 11 24.34 6.72 -5.61
N THR A 12 23.41 5.89 -6.10
CA THR A 12 23.56 5.16 -7.36
C THR A 12 23.13 5.97 -8.58
N TYR A 13 22.06 6.76 -8.44
CA TYR A 13 21.39 7.40 -9.59
C TYR A 13 21.51 8.92 -9.64
N THR A 14 22.16 9.55 -8.66
CA THR A 14 22.39 11.01 -8.70
C THR A 14 23.77 11.34 -9.26
N LYS A 15 23.90 12.53 -9.84
CA LYS A 15 25.20 13.04 -10.28
C LYS A 15 26.06 13.43 -9.07
N PRO A 16 27.40 13.38 -9.17
CA PRO A 16 28.28 13.74 -8.05
C PRO A 16 28.09 15.16 -7.51
N ASP A 17 27.61 16.09 -8.33
CA ASP A 17 27.36 17.50 -8.00
C ASP A 17 25.90 17.77 -7.63
N CYS A 18 25.07 16.73 -7.46
CA CYS A 18 23.67 16.89 -7.08
C CYS A 18 23.53 17.37 -5.63
N GLU A 19 22.81 18.47 -5.44
CA GLU A 19 22.44 18.96 -4.11
C GLU A 19 21.30 18.12 -3.53
N ILE A 20 21.57 17.42 -2.42
CA ILE A 20 20.62 16.51 -1.76
C ILE A 20 20.10 17.12 -0.47
N TYR A 21 18.78 17.21 -0.35
CA TYR A 21 18.09 17.73 0.83
C TYR A 21 17.21 16.66 1.48
N ASP A 22 17.40 16.41 2.78
CA ASP A 22 16.56 15.50 3.55
C ASP A 22 15.32 16.23 4.10
N SER A 23 14.22 16.14 3.35
CA SER A 23 12.95 16.77 3.72
C SER A 23 12.33 16.27 5.03
N ALA A 24 12.80 15.18 5.64
CA ALA A 24 12.29 14.79 6.97
C ALA A 24 12.77 15.70 8.10
N ARG A 25 13.80 16.51 7.82
CA ARG A 25 14.36 17.49 8.77
C ARG A 25 13.94 18.91 8.44
N MET A 26 13.00 19.09 7.51
CA MET A 26 12.61 20.38 6.97
C MET A 26 11.11 20.61 7.16
N THR A 27 10.71 21.88 7.32
CA THR A 27 9.30 22.29 7.24
C THR A 27 8.82 22.35 5.79
N LEU A 28 7.50 22.50 5.59
CA LEU A 28 6.93 22.68 4.26
C LEU A 28 7.53 23.92 3.57
N GLU A 29 7.64 25.04 4.29
CA GLU A 29 8.18 26.31 3.80
C GLU A 29 9.64 26.18 3.38
N GLU A 30 10.47 25.48 4.17
CA GLU A 30 11.87 25.22 3.82
C GLU A 30 11.98 24.37 2.56
N VAL A 31 11.13 23.34 2.41
CA VAL A 31 11.14 22.53 1.20
C VAL A 31 10.68 23.35 0.00
N LEU A 32 9.59 24.12 0.12
CA LEU A 32 9.11 24.99 -0.95
C LEU A 32 10.16 26.02 -1.36
N GLN A 33 10.88 26.58 -0.39
CA GLN A 33 11.96 27.52 -0.66
C GLN A 33 13.05 26.87 -1.52
N VAL A 34 13.46 25.64 -1.20
CA VAL A 34 14.43 24.88 -2.01
C VAL A 34 13.91 24.64 -3.42
N LEU A 35 12.66 24.14 -3.56
CA LEU A 35 12.07 23.83 -4.85
C LEU A 35 11.99 25.06 -5.76
N ILE A 36 11.44 26.17 -5.24
CA ILE A 36 11.23 27.40 -5.99
C ILE A 36 12.56 28.09 -6.32
N THR A 37 13.51 28.13 -5.38
CA THR A 37 14.83 28.72 -5.64
C THR A 37 15.61 27.94 -6.70
N ALA A 38 15.58 26.61 -6.63
CA ALA A 38 16.29 25.76 -7.59
C ALA A 38 15.68 25.89 -9.00
N GLU A 39 14.35 25.91 -9.11
CA GLU A 39 13.65 26.16 -10.38
C GLU A 39 14.01 27.52 -10.97
N ARG A 40 13.95 28.59 -10.16
CA ARG A 40 14.32 29.96 -10.61
C ARG A 40 15.78 30.09 -11.01
N ALA A 41 16.65 29.21 -10.52
CA ALA A 41 18.04 29.13 -10.93
C ALA A 41 18.24 28.27 -12.20
N GLY A 42 17.16 27.75 -12.81
CA GLY A 42 17.21 26.91 -14.01
C GLY A 42 17.74 25.50 -13.76
N LYS A 43 17.67 25.00 -12.51
CA LYS A 43 18.09 23.63 -12.16
C LYS A 43 16.95 22.64 -12.39
N ASN A 44 17.28 21.40 -12.73
CA ASN A 44 16.32 20.29 -12.70
C ASN A 44 16.10 19.84 -11.27
N VAL A 45 14.86 19.94 -10.78
CA VAL A 45 14.51 19.62 -9.39
C VAL A 45 13.70 18.32 -9.34
N VAL A 46 14.09 17.40 -8.46
CA VAL A 46 13.35 16.15 -8.22
C VAL A 46 13.00 16.04 -6.74
N ARG A 47 11.71 15.89 -6.43
CA ARG A 47 11.25 15.55 -5.09
C ARG A 47 10.87 14.07 -5.01
N LEU A 48 11.71 13.29 -4.36
CA LEU A 48 11.49 11.85 -4.21
C LEU A 48 10.52 11.54 -3.04
N HIS A 49 9.44 10.84 -3.38
CA HIS A 49 8.45 10.28 -2.46
C HIS A 49 8.53 8.75 -2.46
N THR A 50 8.18 8.12 -1.34
CA THR A 50 8.12 6.66 -1.23
C THR A 50 6.85 6.14 -1.87
N GLY A 51 6.97 5.01 -2.59
CA GLY A 51 5.83 4.31 -3.16
C GLY A 51 5.20 5.12 -4.29
N ASP A 52 3.90 5.35 -4.20
CA ASP A 52 3.19 6.26 -5.10
C ASP A 52 2.73 7.51 -4.32
N PRO A 53 2.98 8.72 -4.83
CA PRO A 53 2.69 9.96 -4.11
C PRO A 53 1.17 10.21 -3.91
N CYS A 54 0.28 9.54 -4.66
CA CYS A 54 -1.16 9.72 -4.51
C CYS A 54 -1.70 9.16 -3.18
N LEU A 55 -0.99 8.21 -2.55
CA LEU A 55 -1.38 7.61 -1.28
C LEU A 55 -0.49 8.10 -0.15
N TYR A 56 -1.08 8.88 0.77
CA TYR A 56 -0.41 9.40 1.96
C TYR A 56 0.88 10.20 1.68
N GLY A 57 1.05 10.73 0.46
CA GLY A 57 2.26 11.44 0.04
C GLY A 57 2.36 12.90 0.49
N ALA A 58 1.28 13.48 1.03
CA ALA A 58 1.20 14.88 1.45
C ALA A 58 1.67 15.88 0.38
N ILE A 59 1.33 15.60 -0.89
CA ILE A 59 1.81 16.37 -2.05
C ILE A 59 0.95 17.59 -2.38
N ARG A 60 -0.33 17.60 -1.95
CA ARG A 60 -1.30 18.63 -2.37
C ARG A 60 -0.90 20.04 -1.93
N GLU A 61 -0.49 20.21 -0.67
CA GLU A 61 -0.08 21.52 -0.13
C GLU A 61 1.13 22.10 -0.87
N GLN A 62 2.00 21.21 -1.37
CA GLN A 62 3.15 21.64 -2.16
C GLN A 62 2.73 22.06 -3.56
N MET A 63 1.85 21.28 -4.19
CA MET A 63 1.28 21.59 -5.50
C MET A 63 0.60 22.95 -5.50
N ASP A 64 -0.27 23.22 -4.51
CA ASP A 64 -0.96 24.51 -4.38
C ASP A 64 0.02 25.69 -4.24
N ALA A 65 1.12 25.49 -3.51
CA ALA A 65 2.16 26.51 -3.34
C ALA A 65 3.03 26.70 -4.61
N LEU A 66 3.34 25.61 -5.33
CA LEU A 66 4.07 25.67 -6.59
C LEU A 66 3.22 26.33 -7.70
N ASP A 67 1.93 25.99 -7.77
CA ASP A 67 0.94 26.63 -8.65
C ASP A 67 0.89 28.14 -8.38
N SER A 68 0.80 28.53 -7.11
CA SER A 68 0.81 29.94 -6.68
C SER A 68 2.12 30.67 -7.03
N ALA A 69 3.23 29.94 -7.07
CA ALA A 69 4.54 30.47 -7.43
C ALA A 69 4.83 30.45 -8.95
N GLY A 70 3.91 29.91 -9.76
CA GLY A 70 4.09 29.75 -11.20
C GLY A 70 5.14 28.70 -11.59
N VAL A 71 5.38 27.71 -10.72
CA VAL A 71 6.34 26.61 -10.97
C VAL A 71 5.59 25.40 -11.49
N SER A 72 5.91 24.99 -12.72
CA SER A 72 5.36 23.76 -13.31
C SER A 72 5.98 22.51 -12.69
N TYR A 73 5.20 21.43 -12.58
CA TYR A 73 5.67 20.14 -12.10
C TYR A 73 4.99 18.99 -12.85
N GLU A 74 5.60 17.82 -12.77
CA GLU A 74 5.06 16.55 -13.25
C GLU A 74 5.03 15.54 -12.10
N VAL A 75 3.94 14.78 -11.99
CA VAL A 75 3.85 13.65 -11.05
C VAL A 75 4.16 12.37 -11.82
N VAL A 76 5.30 11.77 -11.52
CA VAL A 76 5.68 10.46 -12.03
C VAL A 76 5.07 9.39 -11.11
N PRO A 77 4.16 8.52 -11.59
CA PRO A 77 3.56 7.48 -10.76
C PRO A 77 4.61 6.46 -10.33
N GLY A 78 4.40 5.89 -9.14
CA GLY A 78 5.28 4.89 -8.55
C GLY A 78 4.56 3.57 -8.27
N VAL A 79 5.33 2.60 -7.77
CA VAL A 79 4.76 1.34 -7.28
C VAL A 79 4.56 1.47 -5.77
N SER A 80 3.30 1.58 -5.34
CA SER A 80 2.98 1.68 -3.92
C SER A 80 3.29 0.37 -3.17
N SER A 81 3.56 0.48 -1.87
CA SER A 81 4.01 -0.66 -1.06
C SER A 81 2.97 -1.77 -0.95
N PHE A 82 1.67 -1.49 -1.12
CA PHE A 82 0.65 -2.54 -1.15
C PHE A 82 0.80 -3.47 -2.36
N CYS A 83 1.31 -2.98 -3.49
CA CYS A 83 1.66 -3.84 -4.63
C CYS A 83 2.87 -4.73 -4.29
N GLY A 84 3.89 -4.15 -3.66
CA GLY A 84 5.06 -4.90 -3.17
C GLY A 84 4.67 -5.99 -2.17
N ALA A 85 3.75 -5.69 -1.25
CA ALA A 85 3.25 -6.68 -0.29
C ALA A 85 2.45 -7.81 -0.95
N ALA A 86 1.64 -7.50 -1.97
CA ALA A 86 0.94 -8.53 -2.75
C ALA A 86 1.93 -9.49 -3.42
N ALA A 87 2.99 -8.95 -4.02
CA ALA A 87 4.04 -9.73 -4.66
C ALA A 87 4.81 -10.60 -3.65
N ALA A 88 5.18 -10.04 -2.48
CA ALA A 88 5.84 -10.78 -1.41
C ALA A 88 4.98 -11.94 -0.87
N LEU A 89 3.66 -11.74 -0.79
CA LEU A 89 2.69 -12.75 -0.40
C LEU A 89 2.35 -13.75 -1.50
N GLN A 90 2.76 -13.48 -2.74
CA GLN A 90 2.30 -14.18 -3.94
C GLN A 90 0.76 -14.25 -4.02
N ALA A 91 0.10 -13.15 -3.64
CA ALA A 91 -1.35 -13.09 -3.49
C ALA A 91 -1.99 -12.08 -4.45
N GLU A 92 -3.20 -12.41 -4.90
CA GLU A 92 -4.10 -11.47 -5.58
C GLU A 92 -5.12 -10.94 -4.56
N TYR A 93 -5.29 -9.63 -4.45
CA TYR A 93 -6.22 -9.04 -3.48
C TYR A 93 -7.69 -9.28 -3.80
N THR A 94 -8.00 -9.47 -5.08
CA THR A 94 -9.36 -9.64 -5.59
C THR A 94 -9.53 -11.05 -6.13
N LEU A 95 -10.29 -11.87 -5.40
CA LEU A 95 -10.56 -13.25 -5.78
C LEU A 95 -12.07 -13.46 -5.97
N PRO A 96 -12.53 -14.08 -7.07
CA PRO A 96 -13.93 -14.41 -7.27
C PRO A 96 -14.48 -15.27 -6.13
N GLY A 97 -15.69 -14.94 -5.66
CA GLY A 97 -16.33 -15.58 -4.52
C GLY A 97 -15.73 -15.24 -3.14
N VAL A 98 -14.68 -14.41 -3.09
CA VAL A 98 -13.97 -14.07 -1.84
C VAL A 98 -13.96 -12.56 -1.59
N SER A 99 -13.41 -11.78 -2.51
CA SER A 99 -13.36 -10.32 -2.40
C SER A 99 -13.20 -9.70 -3.79
N GLN A 100 -13.97 -8.65 -4.08
CA GLN A 100 -13.88 -7.87 -5.32
C GLN A 100 -13.56 -6.40 -5.02
N SER A 101 -13.08 -6.11 -3.81
CA SER A 101 -12.79 -4.76 -3.36
C SER A 101 -11.57 -4.78 -2.46
N VAL A 102 -10.81 -3.69 -2.50
CA VAL A 102 -9.65 -3.49 -1.64
C VAL A 102 -9.83 -2.18 -0.91
N VAL A 103 -9.88 -2.24 0.42
CA VAL A 103 -9.87 -1.06 1.28
C VAL A 103 -8.41 -0.75 1.63
N ILE A 104 -7.91 0.39 1.18
CA ILE A 104 -6.60 0.92 1.58
C ILE A 104 -6.83 2.00 2.63
N THR A 105 -6.37 1.76 3.85
CA THR A 105 -6.64 2.65 4.99
C THR A 105 -5.48 2.71 5.97
N ARG A 106 -5.62 3.46 7.06
CA ARG A 106 -4.70 3.51 8.20
C ARG A 106 -5.48 3.60 9.50
N MET A 107 -4.85 3.21 10.61
CA MET A 107 -5.37 3.54 11.94
C MET A 107 -5.33 5.05 12.18
N ALA A 108 -6.32 5.52 12.96
CA ALA A 108 -6.19 6.80 13.64
C ALA A 108 -5.05 6.72 14.65
N GLY A 109 -4.10 7.65 14.54
CA GLY A 109 -3.03 7.83 15.51
C GLY A 109 -3.22 9.16 16.23
N ARG A 110 -2.17 9.99 16.26
CA ARG A 110 -2.28 11.40 16.67
C ARG A 110 -3.17 12.20 15.73
N THR A 111 -3.17 11.85 14.45
CA THR A 111 -4.05 12.44 13.44
C THR A 111 -5.30 11.57 13.32
N PRO A 112 -6.50 12.13 13.59
CA PRO A 112 -7.75 11.39 13.45
C PRO A 112 -7.99 10.96 12.00
N VAL A 113 -8.97 10.09 11.81
CA VAL A 113 -9.56 9.76 10.50
C VAL A 113 -10.99 10.29 10.48
N PRO A 114 -11.58 10.55 9.30
CA PRO A 114 -13.00 10.89 9.19
C PRO A 114 -13.87 9.82 9.87
N GLU A 115 -15.00 10.24 10.47
CA GLU A 115 -15.85 9.37 11.29
C GLU A 115 -16.30 8.08 10.58
N LYS A 116 -16.64 8.20 9.29
CA LYS A 116 -17.10 7.06 8.46
C LYS A 116 -15.98 6.12 8.02
N GLU A 117 -14.73 6.48 8.27
CA GLU A 117 -13.53 5.78 7.81
C GLU A 117 -12.82 5.04 8.96
N SER A 118 -13.54 4.73 10.04
CA SER A 118 -13.01 3.84 11.08
C SER A 118 -12.70 2.46 10.53
N ILE A 119 -11.79 1.72 11.18
CA ILE A 119 -11.50 0.34 10.77
C ILE A 119 -12.75 -0.53 10.93
N SER A 120 -13.51 -0.36 12.00
CA SER A 120 -14.75 -1.12 12.22
C SER A 120 -15.78 -0.88 11.11
N SER A 121 -15.93 0.36 10.64
CA SER A 121 -16.79 0.72 9.51
C SER A 121 -16.37 -0.03 8.24
N PHE A 122 -15.08 0.00 7.90
CA PHE A 122 -14.59 -0.71 6.73
C PHE A 122 -14.67 -2.24 6.88
N ALA A 123 -14.33 -2.76 8.05
CA ALA A 123 -14.36 -4.19 8.34
C ALA A 123 -15.76 -4.82 8.18
N SER A 124 -16.83 -4.04 8.37
CA SER A 124 -18.22 -4.49 8.14
C SER A 124 -18.51 -4.96 6.71
N HIS A 125 -17.69 -4.57 5.75
CA HIS A 125 -17.81 -5.03 4.36
C HIS A 125 -17.20 -6.42 4.13
N GLY A 126 -16.32 -6.89 5.03
CA GLY A 126 -15.57 -8.15 4.86
C GLY A 126 -14.61 -8.18 3.65
N ALA A 127 -14.38 -7.02 3.02
CA ALA A 127 -13.52 -6.89 1.85
C ALA A 127 -12.04 -6.84 2.24
N THR A 128 -11.17 -7.33 1.36
CA THR A 128 -9.71 -7.26 1.51
C THR A 128 -9.28 -5.89 2.03
N MET A 129 -8.55 -5.86 3.13
CA MET A 129 -8.10 -4.63 3.77
C MET A 129 -6.58 -4.58 3.85
N VAL A 130 -6.00 -3.46 3.41
CA VAL A 130 -4.58 -3.15 3.56
C VAL A 130 -4.45 -1.93 4.45
N VAL A 131 -3.84 -2.13 5.62
CA VAL A 131 -3.71 -1.11 6.64
C VAL A 131 -2.27 -0.61 6.71
N PHE A 132 -2.09 0.68 6.39
CA PHE A 132 -0.84 1.42 6.46
C PHE A 132 -0.62 2.01 7.86
N LEU A 133 0.64 2.35 8.19
CA LEU A 133 1.01 3.20 9.33
C LEU A 133 0.48 2.77 10.72
N SER A 134 0.26 1.47 10.93
CA SER A 134 -0.54 0.99 12.08
C SER A 134 0.18 0.00 13.01
N THR A 135 1.47 -0.25 12.82
CA THR A 135 2.23 -1.26 13.60
C THR A 135 2.27 -0.96 15.10
N SER A 136 2.23 0.32 15.51
CA SER A 136 2.17 0.70 16.93
C SER A 136 0.76 0.60 17.53
N TYR A 137 -0.26 0.28 16.73
CA TYR A 137 -1.67 0.27 17.13
C TYR A 137 -2.32 -1.10 16.92
N LEU A 138 -1.54 -2.18 16.89
CA LEU A 138 -2.01 -3.52 16.52
C LEU A 138 -3.14 -4.05 17.43
N GLU A 139 -3.08 -3.79 18.74
CA GLU A 139 -4.15 -4.18 19.67
C GLU A 139 -5.47 -3.48 19.37
N ALA A 140 -5.40 -2.16 19.16
CA ALA A 140 -6.56 -1.35 18.79
C ALA A 140 -7.09 -1.72 17.40
N LEU A 141 -6.19 -2.03 16.47
CA LEU A 141 -6.55 -2.50 15.13
C LEU A 141 -7.29 -3.83 15.22
N ARG A 142 -6.74 -4.82 15.93
CA ARG A 142 -7.40 -6.12 16.16
C ARG A 142 -8.80 -5.91 16.73
N THR A 143 -8.92 -5.09 17.76
CA THR A 143 -10.21 -4.79 18.40
C THR A 143 -11.21 -4.24 17.39
N GLN A 144 -10.86 -3.21 16.60
CA GLN A 144 -11.77 -2.63 15.62
C GLN A 144 -12.09 -3.58 14.45
N LEU A 145 -11.15 -4.44 14.04
CA LEU A 145 -11.41 -5.47 13.03
C LEU A 145 -12.48 -6.45 13.52
N LEU A 146 -12.36 -6.91 14.77
CA LEU A 146 -13.32 -7.83 15.39
C LEU A 146 -14.69 -7.17 15.60
N GLU A 147 -14.71 -5.94 16.12
CA GLU A 147 -15.95 -5.15 16.27
C GLU A 147 -16.65 -4.91 14.94
N GLY A 148 -15.87 -4.71 13.87
CA GLY A 148 -16.39 -4.52 12.53
C GLY A 148 -16.87 -5.79 11.84
N GLY A 149 -16.67 -6.98 12.40
CA GLY A 149 -17.23 -8.23 11.87
C GLY A 149 -16.22 -9.20 11.24
N TYR A 150 -14.92 -8.90 11.28
CA TYR A 150 -13.92 -9.96 11.08
C TYR A 150 -13.91 -10.91 12.27
N SER A 151 -13.56 -12.17 12.03
CA SER A 151 -13.40 -13.18 13.10
C SER A 151 -11.94 -13.30 13.53
N GLU A 152 -11.69 -13.88 14.71
CA GLU A 152 -10.32 -14.17 15.17
C GLU A 152 -9.56 -15.09 14.20
N GLU A 153 -10.27 -15.95 13.48
CA GLU A 153 -9.73 -16.89 12.48
C GLU A 153 -9.54 -16.27 11.09
N THR A 154 -9.99 -15.03 10.89
CA THR A 154 -9.81 -14.36 9.60
C THR A 154 -8.32 -14.31 9.27
N PRO A 155 -7.90 -14.81 8.09
CA PRO A 155 -6.51 -14.76 7.68
C PRO A 155 -5.96 -13.34 7.67
N ALA A 156 -4.75 -13.19 8.19
CA ALA A 156 -4.03 -11.93 8.17
C ALA A 156 -2.53 -12.16 7.91
N ALA A 157 -1.88 -11.14 7.38
CA ALA A 157 -0.45 -11.14 7.17
C ALA A 157 0.16 -9.77 7.53
N ILE A 158 1.40 -9.81 8.00
CA ILE A 158 2.24 -8.62 8.19
C ILE A 158 3.40 -8.72 7.21
N VAL A 159 3.51 -7.75 6.31
CA VAL A 159 4.64 -7.62 5.39
C VAL A 159 5.49 -6.44 5.84
N TYR A 160 6.62 -6.74 6.45
CA TYR A 160 7.61 -5.77 6.90
C TYR A 160 8.59 -5.46 5.77
N LYS A 161 8.74 -4.16 5.46
CA LYS A 161 9.62 -3.64 4.41
C LYS A 161 9.55 -4.44 3.10
N ALA A 162 8.34 -4.54 2.54
CA ALA A 162 8.11 -5.17 1.25
C ALA A 162 9.16 -4.68 0.22
N THR A 163 9.77 -5.62 -0.50
CA THR A 163 10.82 -5.49 -1.51
C THR A 163 12.21 -5.05 -1.02
N TRP A 164 12.42 -4.88 0.29
CA TRP A 164 13.75 -4.55 0.83
C TRP A 164 14.58 -5.82 1.07
N PRO A 165 15.91 -5.72 1.17
CA PRO A 165 16.76 -6.88 1.49
C PRO A 165 16.42 -7.57 2.81
N ASP A 166 15.88 -6.82 3.79
CA ASP A 166 15.44 -7.33 5.09
C ASP A 166 13.91 -7.52 5.20
N GLU A 167 13.24 -7.76 4.07
CA GLU A 167 11.81 -8.09 4.01
C GLU A 167 11.47 -9.28 4.93
N LYS A 168 10.31 -9.18 5.61
CA LYS A 168 9.72 -10.31 6.33
C LYS A 168 8.23 -10.41 6.04
N VAL A 169 7.79 -11.63 5.72
CA VAL A 169 6.38 -11.97 5.58
C VAL A 169 5.97 -12.87 6.75
N VAL A 170 4.97 -12.44 7.53
CA VAL A 170 4.46 -13.18 8.68
C VAL A 170 2.99 -13.46 8.45
N HIS A 171 2.61 -14.74 8.33
CA HIS A 171 1.22 -15.17 8.20
C HIS A 171 0.62 -15.55 9.55
N GLY A 172 -0.68 -15.36 9.69
CA GLY A 172 -1.47 -15.77 10.84
C GLY A 172 -2.92 -15.37 10.67
N THR A 173 -3.53 -14.89 11.75
CA THR A 173 -4.94 -14.48 11.77
C THR A 173 -5.12 -13.17 12.53
N VAL A 174 -6.30 -12.56 12.39
CA VAL A 174 -6.67 -11.34 13.13
C VAL A 174 -6.50 -11.53 14.64
N GLY A 175 -6.82 -12.70 15.17
CA GLY A 175 -6.74 -13.01 16.60
C GLY A 175 -5.34 -12.89 17.21
N ILE A 176 -4.29 -13.08 16.42
CA ILE A 176 -2.89 -13.10 16.89
C ILE A 176 -2.00 -12.02 16.26
N LEU A 177 -2.60 -10.97 15.68
CA LEU A 177 -1.89 -9.89 14.99
C LEU A 177 -0.82 -9.21 15.86
N PRO A 178 -1.08 -8.82 17.12
CA PRO A 178 -0.08 -8.21 17.99
C PRO A 178 1.11 -9.14 18.27
N GLU A 179 0.84 -10.43 18.53
CA GLU A 179 1.85 -11.43 18.82
C GLU A 179 2.73 -11.74 17.60
N MET A 180 2.13 -11.77 16.41
CA MET A 180 2.87 -11.92 15.14
C MET A 180 3.94 -10.82 15.00
N ALA A 181 3.58 -9.56 15.27
CA ALA A 181 4.53 -8.45 15.17
C ALA A 181 5.60 -8.52 16.27
N ALA A 182 5.19 -8.76 17.52
CA ALA A 182 6.09 -8.80 18.67
C ALA A 182 7.16 -9.90 18.53
N LYS A 183 6.75 -11.13 18.16
CA LYS A 183 7.66 -12.28 17.96
C LYS A 183 8.69 -12.03 16.86
N ASN A 184 8.39 -11.19 15.89
CA ASN A 184 9.26 -10.89 14.75
C ASN A 184 10.04 -9.58 14.88
N GLY A 185 9.86 -8.86 16.01
CA GLY A 185 10.49 -7.56 16.25
C GLY A 185 10.02 -6.46 15.30
N ILE A 186 8.80 -6.56 14.77
CA ILE A 186 8.25 -5.62 13.79
C ILE A 186 7.57 -4.48 14.54
N THR A 187 8.18 -3.29 14.54
CA THR A 187 7.68 -2.12 15.26
C THR A 187 7.28 -0.96 14.35
N LYS A 188 7.78 -0.94 13.11
CA LYS A 188 7.55 0.11 12.10
C LYS A 188 7.63 -0.45 10.70
N THR A 189 7.22 0.35 9.70
CA THR A 189 7.41 0.06 8.27
C THR A 189 6.90 -1.32 7.86
N ALA A 190 5.66 -1.62 8.23
CA ALA A 190 4.97 -2.82 7.77
C ALA A 190 3.56 -2.49 7.30
N LEU A 191 3.09 -3.31 6.37
CA LEU A 191 1.70 -3.36 5.95
C LEU A 191 1.01 -4.53 6.65
N ILE A 192 -0.22 -4.30 7.09
CA ILE A 192 -1.06 -5.33 7.69
C ILE A 192 -2.18 -5.60 6.70
N LEU A 193 -2.30 -6.86 6.30
CA LEU A 193 -3.22 -7.28 5.27
C LEU A 193 -4.20 -8.27 5.87
N ILE A 194 -5.49 -8.01 5.70
CA ILE A 194 -6.57 -8.76 6.34
C ILE A 194 -7.56 -9.21 5.29
N GLY A 195 -7.98 -10.46 5.37
CA GLY A 195 -9.11 -10.97 4.64
C GLY A 195 -8.88 -12.36 4.06
N ASN A 196 -9.98 -12.97 3.63
CA ASN A 196 -10.00 -14.33 3.12
C ASN A 196 -9.24 -14.52 1.80
N PHE A 197 -8.77 -13.44 1.15
CA PHE A 197 -7.90 -13.52 -0.02
C PHE A 197 -6.55 -14.21 0.28
N LEU A 198 -6.13 -14.25 1.55
CA LEU A 198 -4.96 -15.01 2.02
C LEU A 198 -5.27 -16.49 2.28
N GLY A 199 -6.54 -16.88 2.21
CA GLY A 199 -6.99 -18.25 2.37
C GLY A 199 -6.74 -19.11 1.13
N LYS A 200 -7.09 -20.39 1.23
CA LYS A 200 -6.93 -21.37 0.13
C LYS A 200 -8.19 -21.54 -0.73
N ALA A 201 -9.35 -21.10 -0.24
CA ALA A 201 -10.63 -21.30 -0.90
C ALA A 201 -10.98 -20.07 -1.74
N TYR A 202 -11.12 -20.26 -3.06
CA TYR A 202 -11.60 -19.24 -3.99
C TYR A 202 -12.22 -19.90 -5.22
N GLU A 203 -13.06 -19.15 -5.95
CA GLU A 203 -13.62 -19.60 -7.22
C GLU A 203 -12.65 -19.29 -8.37
N ARG A 204 -12.50 -20.24 -9.31
CA ARG A 204 -11.67 -20.03 -10.49
C ARG A 204 -12.22 -18.86 -11.31
N SER A 205 -11.35 -17.87 -11.59
CA SER A 205 -11.70 -16.75 -12.47
C SER A 205 -12.12 -17.21 -13.87
N LYS A 206 -13.17 -16.56 -14.38
CA LYS A 206 -13.65 -16.79 -15.75
C LYS A 206 -12.76 -16.16 -16.83
N LEU A 207 -11.80 -15.30 -16.45
CA LEU A 207 -10.91 -14.61 -17.40
C LEU A 207 -10.23 -15.59 -18.36
N TYR A 208 -9.76 -16.73 -17.84
CA TYR A 208 -9.13 -17.79 -18.63
C TYR A 208 -10.00 -19.04 -18.79
N ALA A 209 -11.26 -19.02 -18.33
CA ALA A 209 -12.15 -20.16 -18.43
C ALA A 209 -12.45 -20.47 -19.91
N PRO A 210 -12.26 -21.73 -20.37
CA PRO A 210 -12.41 -22.08 -21.78
C PRO A 210 -13.85 -21.92 -22.26
N ASP A 211 -14.83 -22.04 -21.39
CA ASP A 211 -16.26 -21.91 -21.64
C ASP A 211 -16.77 -20.46 -21.53
N PHE A 212 -15.88 -19.48 -21.35
CA PHE A 212 -16.22 -18.06 -21.23
C PHE A 212 -15.66 -17.23 -22.39
N SER A 213 -16.55 -16.52 -23.09
CA SER A 213 -16.18 -15.58 -24.15
C SER A 213 -15.86 -14.21 -23.57
N HIS A 214 -14.83 -13.56 -24.10
CA HIS A 214 -14.55 -12.14 -23.87
C HIS A 214 -13.98 -11.50 -25.15
N GLY A 215 -13.64 -10.21 -25.11
CA GLY A 215 -13.25 -9.43 -26.30
C GLY A 215 -12.07 -9.97 -27.13
N TYR A 216 -11.29 -10.91 -26.61
CA TYR A 216 -10.14 -11.51 -27.30
C TYR A 216 -10.25 -13.02 -27.52
N ARG A 217 -11.32 -13.67 -27.03
CA ARG A 217 -11.47 -15.12 -27.10
C ARG A 217 -12.93 -15.52 -27.07
N THR A 218 -13.34 -16.36 -28.00
CA THR A 218 -14.66 -17.01 -27.96
C THR A 218 -14.57 -18.27 -27.11
N ALA A 219 -15.59 -18.54 -26.31
CA ALA A 219 -15.75 -19.77 -25.55
C ALA A 219 -15.61 -20.99 -26.45
N GLN A 220 -14.78 -21.93 -26.03
CA GLN A 220 -14.71 -23.27 -26.61
C GLN A 220 -16.03 -23.98 -26.29
N LYS A 221 -16.75 -24.42 -27.32
CA LYS A 221 -17.88 -25.35 -27.12
C LYS A 221 -17.33 -26.59 -26.42
N LYS A 222 -17.94 -27.02 -25.31
CA LYS A 222 -17.68 -28.36 -24.77
C LYS A 222 -17.87 -29.35 -25.91
N GLY A 223 -16.79 -30.02 -26.33
CA GLY A 223 -16.89 -31.15 -27.24
C GLY A 223 -17.80 -32.22 -26.64
N PRO A 224 -18.39 -33.12 -27.44
CA PRO A 224 -19.23 -34.18 -26.92
C PRO A 224 -18.45 -34.94 -25.83
N SER A 225 -19.06 -35.08 -24.66
CA SER A 225 -18.58 -35.95 -23.61
C SER A 225 -18.48 -37.36 -24.20
N ASN A 226 -17.27 -37.87 -24.41
CA ASN A 226 -17.09 -39.30 -24.63
C ASN A 226 -17.40 -40.00 -23.29
N ALA A 227 -18.68 -40.32 -23.12
CA ALA A 227 -19.09 -41.39 -22.24
C ALA A 227 -18.96 -42.68 -23.06
N ASP A 228 -17.95 -43.48 -22.73
CA ASP A 228 -17.89 -44.93 -22.93
C ASP A 228 -17.32 -45.55 -21.64
#